data_AF-A0A3D8YI27-F1
#
_entry.id   AF-A0A3D8YI27-F1
#
_cell.length_a   1.000
_cell.length_b   1.000
_cell.length_c   1.000
_cell.angle_alpha   90.00
_cell.angle_beta   90.00
_cell.angle_gamma   90.00
#
_symmetry.space_group_name_H-M   'P 1'
#
loop_
_entity.id
_entity.type
_entity.pdbx_description
1 polymer ?
#
loop_
_entity_poly.entity_id
_entity_poly.type
_entity_poly.pdbx_seq_one_letter_code
_entity_poly.pdbx_strand_id
1 'polypeptide(L)'
;MKIKFLTVAVVLLLSRGAGIAQVVSQDSVKVLQQQKQQLEDGQEVNKRKLELAKLENDYEAKTKDAKEAAEKARVSARENQQAAARLSANAQDKKLANAAKSAARKAERDAKNARKAADNQEKLYADINSLQQKIAEQESKLSGQVATVANASAPSVAAPVAPAQAVMPGIEQPAPVAERQQPQAPAQQINNPVQVGNAAVSRESVKTITEQVVESTYKNYPQQAGQPNIIINNIIIPSDYEKRPAVAQAPVQAAAVIQPLAMSEGERSDYEEFLAWKKQRNTRMYQDTFEPRSDAGRPEPRQGGFKERFSERQPRKSGMWVIPMVGVHASDFKADFSNNEADGRTGWNAGLDFRMHTRRFFVQPGVHYFNSSLRFTDSDSLSTAPLLDGPRIHSLKVPLLLGLYLTKANSGFFKFNIKGGATGNYVIAVDKDNQSRFDKDNIEEFSYGLAGGIGIEFGILTIDLSHEWGMSRFIKDSNSKNNVLRATVGFKL
;
A
#
# COMPACT_ATOMS: atom_id res chain seq x y z
N MET A 1 44.12 21.23 -3.53
CA MET A 1 43.64 22.54 -4.06
C MET A 1 42.66 22.42 -5.26
N LYS A 2 41.91 21.32 -5.46
CA LYS A 2 41.08 21.14 -6.68
C LYS A 2 39.55 21.07 -6.47
N ILE A 3 39.05 21.12 -5.23
CA ILE A 3 37.60 21.04 -4.93
C ILE A 3 36.93 22.43 -4.93
N LYS A 4 37.68 23.51 -4.66
CA LYS A 4 37.11 24.88 -4.60
C LYS A 4 36.76 25.47 -5.97
N PHE A 5 37.31 24.94 -7.07
CA PHE A 5 37.03 25.42 -8.42
C PHE A 5 35.70 24.89 -8.98
N LEU A 6 35.28 23.69 -8.58
CA LEU A 6 34.03 23.09 -9.08
C LEU A 6 32.78 23.75 -8.47
N THR A 7 32.85 24.23 -7.23
CA THR A 7 31.74 24.93 -6.57
C THR A 7 31.49 26.32 -7.15
N VAL A 8 32.53 27.02 -7.63
CA VAL A 8 32.37 28.37 -8.21
C VAL A 8 31.75 28.31 -9.60
N ALA A 9 32.06 27.28 -10.40
CA ALA A 9 31.50 27.13 -11.75
C ALA A 9 29.97 26.84 -11.75
N VAL A 10 29.46 26.10 -10.75
CA VAL A 10 28.03 25.81 -10.63
C VAL A 10 27.23 27.03 -10.13
N VAL A 11 27.83 27.85 -9.26
CA VAL A 11 27.17 29.07 -8.76
C VAL A 11 27.13 30.17 -9.82
N LEU A 12 28.13 30.27 -10.69
CA LEU A 12 28.17 31.28 -11.76
C LEU A 12 27.24 30.98 -12.95
N LEU A 13 26.84 29.72 -13.13
CA LEU A 13 25.87 29.32 -14.15
C LEU A 13 24.41 29.55 -13.71
N LEU A 14 24.16 29.71 -12.41
CA LEU A 14 22.83 29.99 -11.85
C LEU A 14 22.52 31.49 -11.70
N SER A 15 23.50 32.38 -11.85
CA SER A 15 23.33 33.82 -11.59
C SER A 15 23.05 34.69 -12.83
N ARG A 16 22.98 34.12 -14.05
CA ARG A 16 22.70 34.88 -15.28
C ARG A 16 21.22 34.98 -15.69
N GLY A 17 20.28 34.60 -14.81
CA GLY A 17 18.83 34.67 -15.08
C GLY A 17 18.07 35.85 -14.43
N ALA A 18 18.73 36.79 -13.76
CA ALA A 18 18.07 37.89 -13.07
C ALA A 18 17.98 39.14 -13.97
N GLY A 19 16.99 39.19 -14.85
CA GLY A 19 16.89 40.30 -15.82
C GLY A 19 15.50 40.66 -16.33
N ILE A 20 14.41 40.06 -15.82
CA ILE A 20 13.05 40.53 -16.10
C ILE A 20 12.20 40.32 -14.84
N ALA A 21 12.08 41.35 -13.99
CA ALA A 21 11.12 41.36 -12.91
C ALA A 21 9.73 41.60 -13.52
N GLN A 22 9.13 40.54 -14.07
CA GLN A 22 7.72 40.55 -14.44
C GLN A 22 6.91 40.73 -13.15
N VAL A 23 6.05 41.74 -13.13
CA VAL A 23 5.10 41.98 -12.04
C VAL A 23 4.23 40.73 -11.92
N VAL A 24 4.45 39.94 -10.87
CA VAL A 24 3.63 38.78 -10.55
C VAL A 24 2.22 39.32 -10.27
N SER A 25 1.29 39.11 -11.19
CA SER A 25 -0.11 39.48 -10.96
C SER A 25 -0.61 38.73 -9.72
N GLN A 26 -1.48 39.36 -8.91
CA GLN A 26 -2.09 38.69 -7.76
C GLN A 26 -2.79 37.37 -8.15
N ASP A 27 -3.24 37.27 -9.40
CA ASP A 27 -3.84 36.06 -9.97
C ASP A 27 -2.83 34.92 -10.11
N SER A 28 -1.58 35.22 -10.47
CA SER A 28 -0.51 34.22 -10.55
C SER A 28 -0.21 33.60 -9.18
N VAL A 29 -0.28 34.39 -8.10
CA VAL A 29 -0.08 33.88 -6.72
C VAL A 29 -1.22 32.96 -6.30
N LYS A 30 -2.48 33.31 -6.63
CA LYS A 30 -3.65 32.47 -6.33
C LYS A 30 -3.59 31.14 -7.08
N VAL A 31 -3.21 31.14 -8.36
CA VAL A 31 -3.03 29.93 -9.16
C VAL A 31 -1.95 29.03 -8.54
N LEU A 32 -0.80 29.58 -8.13
CA LEU A 32 0.25 28.81 -7.48
C LEU A 32 -0.17 28.23 -6.12
N GLN A 33 -0.95 28.98 -5.32
CA GLN A 33 -1.52 28.49 -4.07
C GLN A 33 -2.51 27.34 -4.33
N GLN A 34 -3.34 27.46 -5.35
CA GLN A 34 -4.28 26.41 -5.74
C GLN A 34 -3.57 25.16 -6.25
N GLN A 35 -2.53 25.31 -7.08
CA GLN A 35 -1.69 24.19 -7.54
C GLN A 35 -0.99 23.49 -6.37
N LYS A 36 -0.48 24.27 -5.39
CA LYS A 36 0.10 23.72 -4.17
C LYS A 36 -0.92 22.87 -3.39
N GLN A 37 -2.14 23.39 -3.20
CA GLN A 37 -3.21 22.65 -2.51
C GLN A 37 -3.56 21.35 -3.25
N GLN A 38 -3.67 21.38 -4.58
CA GLN A 38 -3.94 20.18 -5.39
C GLN A 38 -2.84 19.13 -5.25
N LEU A 39 -1.57 19.54 -5.16
CA LEU A 39 -0.45 18.62 -4.92
C LEU A 39 -0.51 18.01 -3.52
N GLU A 40 -0.84 18.80 -2.50
CA GLU A 40 -1.00 18.31 -1.11
C GLU A 40 -2.17 17.31 -1.01
N ASP A 41 -3.31 17.64 -1.61
CA ASP A 41 -4.49 16.77 -1.67
C ASP A 41 -4.17 15.46 -2.43
N GLY A 42 -3.43 15.55 -3.54
CA GLY A 42 -2.97 14.38 -4.30
C GLY A 42 -2.00 13.48 -3.52
N GLN A 43 -1.10 14.07 -2.72
CA GLN A 43 -0.25 13.31 -1.80
C GLN A 43 -1.07 12.59 -0.72
N GLU A 44 -2.11 13.23 -0.18
CA GLU A 44 -2.98 12.62 0.81
C GLU A 44 -3.75 11.42 0.25
N VAL A 45 -4.31 11.54 -0.95
CA VAL A 45 -4.98 10.42 -1.65
C VAL A 45 -4.02 9.24 -1.83
N ASN A 46 -2.80 9.49 -2.29
CA ASN A 46 -1.79 8.44 -2.45
C ASN A 46 -1.42 7.77 -1.11
N LYS A 47 -1.31 8.54 -0.03
CA LYS A 47 -1.07 8.00 1.31
C LYS A 47 -2.22 7.10 1.77
N ARG A 48 -3.47 7.50 1.53
CA ARG A 48 -4.67 6.71 1.87
C ARG A 48 -4.78 5.44 1.02
N LYS A 49 -4.43 5.50 -0.27
CA LYS A 49 -4.34 4.29 -1.14
C LYS A 49 -3.31 3.30 -0.63
N LEU A 50 -2.16 3.79 -0.15
CA LEU A 50 -1.14 2.94 0.47
C LEU A 50 -1.64 2.32 1.78
N GLU A 51 -2.37 3.08 2.59
CA GLU A 51 -3.01 2.57 3.81
C GLU A 51 -4.09 1.52 3.50
N LEU A 52 -4.91 1.75 2.48
CA LEU A 52 -5.90 0.80 1.99
C LEU A 52 -5.25 -0.54 1.60
N ALA A 53 -4.18 -0.49 0.81
CA ALA A 53 -3.44 -1.69 0.43
C ALA A 53 -2.87 -2.46 1.65
N LYS A 54 -2.49 -1.76 2.72
CA LYS A 54 -2.06 -2.41 3.97
C LYS A 54 -3.23 -3.09 4.68
N LEU A 55 -4.37 -2.40 4.81
CA LEU A 55 -5.56 -2.95 5.44
C LEU A 55 -6.11 -4.16 4.68
N GLU A 56 -6.07 -4.14 3.34
CA GLU A 56 -6.49 -5.27 2.49
C GLU A 56 -5.59 -6.51 2.69
N ASN A 57 -4.28 -6.31 2.82
CA ASN A 57 -3.36 -7.40 3.17
C ASN A 57 -3.62 -7.95 4.59
N ASP A 58 -3.83 -7.07 5.57
CA ASP A 58 -4.17 -7.47 6.93
C ASP A 58 -5.52 -8.21 6.98
N TYR A 59 -6.46 -7.85 6.11
CA TYR A 59 -7.79 -8.47 6.02
C TYR A 59 -7.72 -9.92 5.59
N GLU A 60 -6.83 -10.27 4.67
CA GLU A 60 -6.60 -11.66 4.28
C GLU A 60 -6.09 -12.48 5.48
N ALA A 61 -5.11 -11.96 6.20
CA ALA A 61 -4.57 -12.60 7.41
C ALA A 61 -5.65 -12.78 8.49
N LYS A 62 -6.46 -11.74 8.76
CA LYS A 62 -7.56 -11.82 9.73
C LYS A 62 -8.68 -12.74 9.32
N THR A 63 -8.96 -12.83 8.02
CA THR A 63 -9.92 -13.79 7.47
C THR A 63 -9.46 -15.22 7.70
N LYS A 64 -8.15 -15.49 7.53
CA LYS A 64 -7.56 -16.79 7.83
C LYS A 64 -7.63 -17.12 9.33
N ASP A 65 -7.23 -16.18 10.19
CA ASP A 65 -7.32 -16.32 11.66
C ASP A 65 -8.75 -16.66 12.11
N ALA A 66 -9.74 -15.94 11.55
CA ALA A 66 -11.15 -16.14 11.86
C ALA A 66 -11.64 -17.53 11.44
N LYS A 67 -11.26 -18.00 10.25
CA LYS A 67 -11.57 -19.37 9.77
C LYS A 67 -10.94 -20.45 10.64
N GLU A 68 -9.66 -20.32 10.97
CA GLU A 68 -8.96 -21.29 11.82
C GLU A 68 -9.55 -21.34 13.24
N ALA A 69 -9.89 -20.18 13.81
CA ALA A 69 -10.53 -20.11 15.11
C ALA A 69 -11.94 -20.74 15.09
N ALA A 70 -12.72 -20.50 14.03
CA ALA A 70 -14.03 -21.11 13.84
C ALA A 70 -13.94 -22.65 13.72
N GLU A 71 -12.96 -23.15 12.97
CA GLU A 71 -12.76 -24.60 12.82
C GLU A 71 -12.35 -25.26 14.15
N LYS A 72 -11.44 -24.63 14.91
CA LYS A 72 -11.09 -25.09 16.27
C LYS A 72 -12.31 -25.12 17.19
N ALA A 73 -13.14 -24.08 17.15
CA ALA A 73 -14.37 -24.04 17.93
C ALA A 73 -15.34 -25.18 17.55
N ARG A 74 -15.47 -25.48 16.25
CA ARG A 74 -16.29 -26.58 15.73
C ARG A 74 -15.78 -27.95 16.21
N VAL A 75 -14.48 -28.18 16.15
CA VAL A 75 -13.85 -29.42 16.64
C VAL A 75 -14.09 -29.58 18.15
N SER A 76 -13.82 -28.54 18.94
CA SER A 76 -14.03 -28.57 20.39
C SER A 76 -15.50 -28.74 20.78
N ALA A 77 -16.44 -28.19 20.01
CA ALA A 77 -17.87 -28.40 20.22
C ALA A 77 -18.27 -29.87 19.99
N ARG A 78 -17.74 -30.52 18.95
CA ARG A 78 -17.96 -31.98 18.73
C ARG A 78 -17.36 -32.83 19.84
N GLU A 79 -16.14 -32.52 20.27
CA GLU A 79 -15.51 -33.20 21.41
C GLU A 79 -16.37 -33.08 22.68
N ASN A 80 -16.92 -31.89 22.93
CA ASN A 80 -17.83 -31.65 24.05
C ASN A 80 -19.12 -32.49 23.92
N GLN A 81 -19.73 -32.53 22.73
CA GLN A 81 -20.92 -33.35 22.46
C GLN A 81 -20.65 -34.84 22.69
N GLN A 82 -19.52 -35.35 22.21
CA GLN A 82 -19.13 -36.74 22.43
C GLN A 82 -18.87 -37.05 23.91
N ALA A 83 -18.21 -36.15 24.63
CA ALA A 83 -17.95 -36.32 26.05
C ALA A 83 -19.26 -36.29 26.87
N ALA A 84 -20.19 -35.41 26.51
CA ALA A 84 -21.52 -35.35 27.10
C ALA A 84 -22.33 -36.63 26.84
N ALA A 85 -22.28 -37.17 25.62
CA ALA A 85 -22.95 -38.42 25.28
C ALA A 85 -22.37 -39.64 26.02
N ARG A 86 -21.05 -39.67 26.27
CA ARG A 86 -20.43 -40.71 27.11
C ARG A 86 -20.87 -40.59 28.57
N LEU A 87 -20.93 -39.36 29.10
CA LEU A 87 -21.39 -39.11 30.46
C LEU A 87 -22.87 -39.48 30.63
N SER A 88 -23.73 -39.22 29.64
CA SER A 88 -25.14 -39.60 29.74
C SER A 88 -25.35 -41.12 29.78
N ALA A 89 -24.49 -41.90 29.12
CA ALA A 89 -24.52 -43.35 29.18
C ALA A 89 -24.11 -43.92 30.56
N ASN A 90 -23.27 -43.20 31.31
CA ASN A 90 -22.88 -43.58 32.68
C ASN A 90 -22.74 -42.35 33.58
N ALA A 91 -23.88 -41.85 34.05
CA ALA A 91 -23.98 -40.58 34.76
C ALA A 91 -23.27 -40.56 36.13
N GLN A 92 -22.98 -41.72 36.73
CA GLN A 92 -22.31 -41.82 38.02
C GLN A 92 -20.78 -41.87 37.91
N ASP A 93 -20.22 -42.00 36.71
CA ASP A 93 -18.77 -42.05 36.52
C ASP A 93 -18.12 -40.66 36.66
N LYS A 94 -17.42 -40.45 37.78
CA LYS A 94 -16.67 -39.23 38.10
C LYS A 94 -15.62 -38.87 37.03
N LYS A 95 -14.99 -39.85 36.38
CA LYS A 95 -13.97 -39.62 35.34
C LYS A 95 -14.62 -39.06 34.08
N LEU A 96 -15.77 -39.61 33.66
CA LEU A 96 -16.54 -39.09 32.53
C LEU A 96 -17.07 -37.68 32.81
N ALA A 97 -17.51 -37.41 34.05
CA ALA A 97 -17.97 -36.08 34.45
C ALA A 97 -16.85 -35.03 34.33
N ASN A 98 -15.64 -35.36 34.79
CA ASN A 98 -14.47 -34.48 34.67
C ASN A 98 -14.04 -34.27 33.21
N ALA A 99 -14.14 -35.32 32.37
CA ALA A 99 -13.83 -35.23 30.95
C ALA A 99 -14.83 -34.30 30.22
N ALA A 100 -16.13 -34.49 30.44
CA ALA A 100 -17.18 -33.62 29.89
C ALA A 100 -17.01 -32.17 30.33
N LYS A 101 -16.74 -31.92 31.62
CA LYS A 101 -16.47 -30.57 32.16
C LYS A 101 -15.26 -29.91 31.48
N SER A 102 -14.20 -30.67 31.24
CA SER A 102 -12.98 -30.16 30.59
C SER A 102 -13.22 -29.84 29.11
N ALA A 103 -13.95 -30.72 28.41
CA ALA A 103 -14.35 -30.52 27.02
C ALA A 103 -15.27 -29.31 26.86
N ALA A 104 -16.26 -29.13 27.75
CA ALA A 104 -17.14 -27.96 27.76
C ALA A 104 -16.36 -26.64 27.92
N ARG A 105 -15.42 -26.59 28.88
CA ARG A 105 -14.56 -25.41 29.09
C ARG A 105 -13.65 -25.12 27.89
N LYS A 106 -13.17 -26.14 27.19
CA LYS A 106 -12.37 -25.98 25.97
C LYS A 106 -13.23 -25.42 24.83
N ALA A 107 -14.41 -26.00 24.59
CA ALA A 107 -15.37 -25.52 23.61
C ALA A 107 -15.78 -24.05 23.85
N GLU A 108 -16.05 -23.67 25.11
CA GLU A 108 -16.38 -22.29 25.47
C GLU A 108 -15.24 -21.31 25.13
N ARG A 109 -14.00 -21.63 25.51
CA ARG A 109 -12.84 -20.78 25.19
C ARG A 109 -12.62 -20.64 23.70
N ASP A 110 -12.70 -21.74 22.95
CA ASP A 110 -12.49 -21.72 21.51
C ASP A 110 -13.61 -20.98 20.79
N ALA A 111 -14.87 -21.12 21.22
CA ALA A 111 -15.98 -20.34 20.72
C ALA A 111 -15.79 -18.83 20.97
N LYS A 112 -15.32 -18.44 22.17
CA LYS A 112 -15.01 -17.04 22.48
C LYS A 112 -13.88 -16.49 21.60
N ASN A 113 -12.85 -17.28 21.34
CA ASN A 113 -11.75 -16.90 20.45
C ASN A 113 -12.23 -16.74 19.00
N ALA A 114 -13.08 -17.65 18.53
CA ALA A 114 -13.69 -17.56 17.20
C ALA A 114 -14.52 -16.29 17.01
N ARG A 115 -15.36 -15.93 18.01
CA ARG A 115 -16.11 -14.66 17.99
C ARG A 115 -15.19 -13.44 17.91
N LYS A 116 -14.18 -13.36 18.78
CA LYS A 116 -13.20 -12.26 18.76
C LYS A 116 -12.47 -12.14 17.42
N ALA A 117 -12.10 -13.27 16.82
CA ALA A 117 -11.43 -13.27 15.53
C ALA A 117 -12.37 -12.77 14.41
N ALA A 118 -13.64 -13.18 14.43
CA ALA A 118 -14.66 -12.67 13.52
C ALA A 118 -14.92 -11.16 13.71
N ASP A 119 -15.07 -10.69 14.95
CA ASP A 119 -15.28 -9.26 15.26
C ASP A 119 -14.11 -8.40 14.75
N ASN A 120 -12.88 -8.88 14.92
CA ASN A 120 -11.69 -8.20 14.40
C ASN A 120 -11.66 -8.15 12.87
N GLN A 121 -12.05 -9.24 12.20
CA GLN A 121 -12.17 -9.29 10.75
C GLN A 121 -13.23 -8.31 10.24
N GLU A 122 -14.39 -8.24 10.91
CA GLU A 122 -15.49 -7.35 10.55
C GLU A 122 -15.12 -5.88 10.74
N LYS A 123 -14.47 -5.53 11.85
CA LYS A 123 -13.97 -4.18 12.09
C LYS A 123 -13.02 -3.74 10.98
N LEU A 124 -12.09 -4.60 10.59
CA LEU A 124 -11.13 -4.30 9.53
C LEU A 124 -11.81 -4.10 8.16
N TYR A 125 -12.85 -4.89 7.87
CA TYR A 125 -13.68 -4.70 6.67
C TYR A 125 -14.40 -3.34 6.69
N ALA A 126 -14.95 -2.92 7.83
CA ALA A 126 -15.57 -1.61 7.98
C ALA A 126 -14.57 -0.47 7.78
N ASP A 127 -13.35 -0.61 8.31
CA ASP A 127 -12.26 0.36 8.12
C ASP A 127 -11.85 0.49 6.65
N ILE A 128 -11.75 -0.64 5.92
CA ILE A 128 -11.49 -0.68 4.47
C ILE A 128 -12.57 0.10 3.71
N ASN A 129 -13.85 -0.19 3.96
CA ASN A 129 -14.95 0.48 3.27
C ASN A 129 -14.99 1.98 3.57
N SER A 130 -14.75 2.38 4.83
CA SER A 130 -14.67 3.79 5.23
C SER A 130 -13.54 4.51 4.49
N LEU A 131 -12.39 3.86 4.35
CA LEU A 131 -11.23 4.44 3.68
C LEU A 131 -11.44 4.54 2.16
N GLN A 132 -12.05 3.54 1.54
CA GLN A 132 -12.44 3.59 0.12
C GLN A 132 -13.41 4.74 -0.17
N GLN A 133 -14.43 4.94 0.67
CA GLN A 133 -15.36 6.07 0.54
C GLN A 133 -14.64 7.42 0.65
N LYS A 134 -13.73 7.55 1.62
CA LYS A 134 -12.92 8.75 1.81
C LYS A 134 -11.98 9.05 0.64
N ILE A 135 -11.40 8.02 0.02
CA ILE A 135 -10.58 8.16 -1.18
C ILE A 135 -11.44 8.66 -2.34
N ALA A 136 -12.59 8.01 -2.59
CA ALA A 136 -13.51 8.39 -3.65
C ALA A 136 -14.01 9.84 -3.51
N GLU A 137 -14.34 10.28 -2.29
CA GLU A 137 -14.77 11.65 -2.02
C GLU A 137 -13.65 12.66 -2.32
N GLN A 138 -12.39 12.36 -1.97
CA GLN A 138 -11.25 13.23 -2.25
C GLN A 138 -10.88 13.27 -3.74
N GLU A 139 -10.94 12.13 -4.42
CA GLU A 139 -10.71 12.06 -5.87
C GLU A 139 -11.76 12.88 -6.64
N SER A 140 -13.03 12.83 -6.21
CA SER A 140 -14.10 13.66 -6.79
C SER A 140 -13.87 15.16 -6.55
N LYS A 141 -13.29 15.55 -5.40
CA LYS A 141 -12.94 16.97 -5.14
C LYS A 141 -11.78 17.42 -6.03
N LEU A 142 -10.76 16.57 -6.21
CA LEU A 142 -9.63 16.85 -7.09
C LEU A 142 -10.08 17.00 -8.55
N SER A 143 -10.91 16.10 -9.06
CA SER A 143 -11.41 16.18 -10.44
C SER A 143 -12.29 17.42 -10.68
N GLY A 144 -13.12 17.81 -9.70
CA GLY A 144 -13.94 19.02 -9.78
C GLY A 144 -13.14 20.32 -9.84
N GLN A 145 -11.98 20.38 -9.17
CA GLN A 145 -11.10 21.55 -9.20
C GLN A 145 -10.32 21.68 -10.51
N VAL A 146 -9.96 20.58 -11.17
CA VAL A 146 -9.27 20.62 -12.46
C VAL A 146 -10.17 21.21 -13.56
N ALA A 147 -11.46 20.88 -13.54
CA ALA A 147 -12.43 21.43 -14.49
C ALA A 147 -12.62 22.97 -14.35
N THR A 148 -12.47 23.52 -13.14
CA THR A 148 -12.63 24.97 -12.91
C THR A 148 -11.43 25.79 -13.38
N VAL A 149 -10.20 25.24 -13.30
CA VAL A 149 -8.99 25.91 -13.77
C VAL A 149 -8.90 25.92 -15.30
N ALA A 150 -9.36 24.85 -15.97
CA ALA A 150 -9.40 24.78 -17.43
C ALA A 150 -10.30 25.87 -18.05
N ASN A 151 -11.40 26.23 -17.39
CA ASN A 151 -12.34 27.24 -17.89
C ASN A 151 -11.87 28.69 -17.64
N ALA A 152 -11.04 28.93 -16.62
CA ALA A 152 -10.51 30.26 -16.30
C ALA A 152 -9.31 30.67 -17.16
N SER A 153 -8.75 29.73 -17.93
CA SER A 153 -7.52 29.91 -18.73
C SER A 153 -7.79 30.20 -20.20
N ALA A 154 -9.06 30.22 -20.64
CA ALA A 154 -9.39 30.58 -22.01
C ALA A 154 -9.05 32.07 -22.22
N PRO A 155 -8.07 32.40 -23.09
CA PRO A 155 -7.76 33.79 -23.37
C PRO A 155 -9.02 34.44 -23.93
N SER A 156 -9.47 35.51 -23.28
CA SER A 156 -10.43 36.45 -23.85
C SER A 156 -9.88 36.90 -25.20
N VAL A 157 -10.37 36.27 -26.28
CA VAL A 157 -10.03 36.65 -27.64
C VAL A 157 -10.61 38.04 -27.79
N ALA A 158 -9.73 39.06 -27.75
CA ALA A 158 -10.10 40.43 -28.00
C ALA A 158 -10.90 40.50 -29.30
N ALA A 159 -12.06 41.15 -29.23
CA ALA A 159 -12.98 41.30 -30.35
C ALA A 159 -12.22 41.74 -31.61
N PRO A 160 -12.50 41.14 -32.79
CA PRO A 160 -11.85 41.53 -34.02
C PRO A 160 -12.18 42.99 -34.32
N VAL A 161 -11.14 43.82 -34.38
CA VAL A 161 -11.24 45.21 -34.86
C VAL A 161 -11.66 45.15 -36.33
N ALA A 162 -12.79 45.80 -36.63
CA ALA A 162 -13.37 45.85 -37.96
C ALA A 162 -12.38 46.41 -39.01
N PRO A 163 -12.19 45.76 -40.17
CA PRO A 163 -11.39 46.33 -41.24
C PRO A 163 -12.15 47.45 -41.94
N ALA A 164 -11.48 48.60 -42.06
CA ALA A 164 -11.94 49.73 -42.86
C ALA A 164 -12.08 49.32 -44.34
N GLN A 165 -13.23 49.65 -44.93
CA GLN A 165 -13.54 49.47 -46.34
C GLN A 165 -12.71 50.44 -47.19
N ALA A 166 -11.87 49.90 -48.08
CA ALA A 166 -11.28 50.65 -49.19
C ALA A 166 -11.78 50.04 -50.50
N VAL A 167 -12.50 50.85 -51.26
CA VAL A 167 -13.08 50.57 -52.58
C VAL A 167 -12.00 50.68 -53.65
N MET A 168 -11.81 49.63 -54.46
CA MET A 168 -11.15 49.65 -55.76
C MET A 168 -11.84 48.61 -56.67
N PRO A 169 -12.13 48.93 -57.96
CA PRO A 169 -12.83 48.02 -58.84
C PRO A 169 -11.87 47.16 -59.69
N GLY A 170 -12.26 45.89 -59.85
CA GLY A 170 -12.06 45.12 -61.07
C GLY A 170 -10.69 44.45 -61.27
N ILE A 171 -10.57 43.18 -60.89
CA ILE A 171 -9.85 42.13 -61.65
C ILE A 171 -10.61 40.79 -61.43
N GLU A 172 -10.68 40.02 -62.52
CA GLU A 172 -11.48 38.82 -62.76
C GLU A 172 -11.28 37.65 -61.78
N GLN A 173 -12.39 36.95 -61.56
CA GLN A 173 -12.50 35.64 -60.93
C GLN A 173 -11.75 34.54 -61.71
N PRO A 174 -11.16 33.57 -60.99
CA PRO A 174 -11.23 32.18 -61.40
C PRO A 174 -12.04 31.34 -60.43
N ALA A 175 -12.64 30.29 -60.98
CA ALA A 175 -13.68 29.42 -60.44
C ALA A 175 -13.35 28.75 -59.07
N PRO A 176 -14.37 28.41 -58.26
CA PRO A 176 -14.17 27.78 -56.96
C PRO A 176 -13.84 26.29 -57.10
N VAL A 177 -12.73 25.89 -56.48
CA VAL A 177 -12.40 24.48 -56.23
C VAL A 177 -13.24 24.00 -55.04
N ALA A 178 -14.01 22.95 -55.28
CA ALA A 178 -14.91 22.33 -54.30
C ALA A 178 -14.13 21.76 -53.10
N GLU A 179 -14.30 22.40 -51.95
CA GLU A 179 -13.80 21.95 -50.66
C GLU A 179 -14.72 20.83 -50.13
N ARG A 180 -14.22 19.60 -50.09
CA ARG A 180 -14.94 18.45 -49.54
C ARG A 180 -15.05 18.60 -48.02
N GLN A 181 -16.27 18.84 -47.54
CA GLN A 181 -16.62 18.70 -46.13
C GLN A 181 -16.40 17.24 -45.67
N GLN A 182 -15.50 17.03 -44.71
CA GLN A 182 -15.48 15.81 -43.92
C GLN A 182 -16.58 15.87 -42.85
N PRO A 183 -17.32 14.77 -42.61
CA PRO A 183 -18.37 14.73 -41.61
C PRO A 183 -17.77 14.74 -40.20
N GLN A 184 -18.11 15.76 -39.40
CA GLN A 184 -17.84 15.77 -37.96
C GLN A 184 -18.73 14.71 -37.30
N ALA A 185 -18.09 13.68 -36.74
CA ALA A 185 -18.75 12.69 -35.90
C ALA A 185 -19.12 13.30 -34.53
N PRO A 186 -20.27 12.91 -33.95
CA PRO A 186 -20.76 13.50 -32.71
C PRO A 186 -19.86 13.17 -31.51
N ALA A 187 -19.53 14.18 -30.72
CA ALA A 187 -18.81 14.06 -29.46
C ALA A 187 -19.58 13.15 -28.48
N GLN A 188 -19.06 11.96 -28.22
CA GLN A 188 -19.58 11.07 -27.18
C GLN A 188 -18.96 11.47 -25.83
N GLN A 189 -19.80 11.97 -24.93
CA GLN A 189 -19.45 12.13 -23.51
C GLN A 189 -19.32 10.74 -22.88
N ILE A 190 -18.09 10.30 -22.62
CA ILE A 190 -17.81 9.05 -21.90
C ILE A 190 -17.75 9.35 -20.40
N ASN A 191 -18.87 9.11 -19.73
CA ASN A 191 -18.91 8.90 -18.28
C ASN A 191 -18.52 7.45 -17.99
N ASN A 192 -17.27 7.20 -17.62
CA ASN A 192 -16.85 5.89 -17.11
C ASN A 192 -16.60 5.96 -15.60
N PRO A 193 -17.58 5.60 -14.74
CA PRO A 193 -17.32 5.34 -13.35
C PRO A 193 -16.43 4.09 -13.22
N VAL A 194 -15.35 4.21 -12.46
CA VAL A 194 -14.50 3.08 -12.05
C VAL A 194 -15.37 2.09 -11.27
N GLN A 195 -15.81 1.01 -11.93
CA GLN A 195 -16.39 -0.13 -11.22
C GLN A 195 -15.26 -0.93 -10.61
N VAL A 196 -15.00 -0.67 -9.32
CA VAL A 196 -14.25 -1.58 -8.46
C VAL A 196 -15.06 -2.87 -8.38
N GLY A 197 -14.49 -3.97 -8.89
CA GLY A 197 -15.19 -5.24 -9.03
C GLY A 197 -15.75 -5.74 -7.69
N ASN A 198 -17.08 -5.77 -7.59
CA ASN A 198 -17.79 -6.51 -6.55
C ASN A 198 -17.59 -8.01 -6.81
N ALA A 199 -16.52 -8.58 -6.25
CA ALA A 199 -16.36 -10.02 -6.14
C ALA A 199 -17.36 -10.56 -5.10
N ALA A 200 -18.61 -10.73 -5.51
CA ALA A 200 -19.64 -11.46 -4.78
C ALA A 200 -19.33 -12.97 -4.82
N VAL A 201 -18.23 -13.37 -4.17
CA VAL A 201 -18.01 -14.77 -3.80
C VAL A 201 -18.96 -15.08 -2.66
N SER A 202 -19.72 -16.16 -2.78
CA SER A 202 -20.61 -16.71 -1.76
C SER A 202 -19.84 -16.97 -0.45
N ARG A 203 -19.72 -15.96 0.39
CA ARG A 203 -19.11 -16.04 1.71
C ARG A 203 -20.20 -16.43 2.68
N GLU A 204 -20.33 -17.73 2.94
CA GLU A 204 -20.93 -18.19 4.19
C GLU A 204 -20.14 -17.51 5.30
N SER A 205 -20.76 -16.54 5.96
CA SER A 205 -20.05 -15.64 6.84
C SER A 205 -19.49 -16.44 8.01
N VAL A 206 -18.26 -16.16 8.45
CA VAL A 206 -17.66 -16.80 9.63
C VAL A 206 -18.63 -16.72 10.84
N LYS A 207 -19.44 -15.65 10.88
CA LYS A 207 -20.55 -15.44 11.81
C LYS A 207 -21.59 -16.58 11.80
N THR A 208 -22.01 -17.06 10.63
CA THR A 208 -22.95 -18.18 10.49
C THR A 208 -22.36 -19.46 11.09
N ILE A 209 -21.06 -19.70 10.90
CA ILE A 209 -20.35 -20.85 11.47
C ILE A 209 -20.25 -20.72 12.99
N THR A 210 -19.92 -19.54 13.52
CA THR A 210 -19.88 -19.33 14.97
C THR A 210 -21.26 -19.42 15.62
N GLU A 211 -22.31 -18.91 14.98
CA GLU A 211 -23.69 -19.04 15.46
C GLU A 211 -24.13 -20.51 15.55
N GLN A 212 -23.84 -21.31 14.52
CA GLN A 212 -24.12 -22.75 14.53
C GLN A 212 -23.38 -23.48 15.66
N VAL A 213 -22.11 -23.15 15.89
CA VAL A 213 -21.31 -23.74 16.98
C VAL A 213 -21.91 -23.39 18.33
N VAL A 214 -22.32 -22.14 18.53
CA VAL A 214 -22.95 -21.68 19.77
C VAL A 214 -24.27 -22.40 20.01
N GLU A 215 -25.16 -22.44 19.03
CA GLU A 215 -26.43 -23.17 19.14
C GLU A 215 -26.22 -24.65 19.50
N SER A 216 -25.25 -25.30 18.86
CA SER A 216 -24.94 -26.72 19.10
C SER A 216 -24.37 -27.01 20.50
N THR A 217 -23.81 -25.98 21.16
CA THR A 217 -23.24 -26.09 22.51
C THR A 217 -24.32 -25.87 23.58
N TYR A 218 -25.30 -25.00 23.33
CA TYR A 218 -26.38 -24.70 24.28
C TYR A 218 -27.56 -25.69 24.23
N LYS A 219 -27.90 -26.24 23.05
CA LYS A 219 -29.07 -27.15 22.91
C LYS A 219 -28.86 -28.54 23.53
N ASN A 220 -27.63 -28.96 23.82
CA ASN A 220 -27.33 -30.36 24.19
C ASN A 220 -27.16 -30.63 25.69
N TYR A 221 -27.55 -29.72 26.58
CA TYR A 221 -27.58 -30.03 28.02
C TYR A 221 -28.92 -30.72 28.37
N PRO A 222 -28.92 -32.02 28.72
CA PRO A 222 -30.14 -32.71 29.12
C PRO A 222 -30.67 -32.11 30.43
N GLN A 223 -31.85 -31.51 30.38
CA GLN A 223 -32.57 -31.10 31.58
C GLN A 223 -33.08 -32.35 32.29
N GLN A 224 -32.60 -32.62 33.50
CA GLN A 224 -33.12 -33.72 34.31
C GLN A 224 -34.55 -33.37 34.77
N ALA A 225 -35.50 -34.26 34.50
CA ALA A 225 -36.87 -34.14 34.98
C ALA A 225 -36.86 -34.07 36.52
N GLY A 226 -37.29 -32.93 37.08
CA GLY A 226 -37.38 -32.70 38.54
C GLY A 226 -36.37 -31.71 39.12
N GLN A 227 -35.44 -31.15 38.35
CA GLN A 227 -34.66 -29.98 38.81
C GLN A 227 -35.43 -28.69 38.50
N PRO A 228 -35.53 -27.74 39.45
CA PRO A 228 -36.14 -26.44 39.19
C PRO A 228 -35.35 -25.75 38.07
N ASN A 229 -36.05 -25.15 37.10
CA ASN A 229 -35.45 -24.34 36.06
C ASN A 229 -34.53 -23.30 36.71
N ILE A 230 -33.23 -23.54 36.69
CA ILE A 230 -32.25 -22.48 36.93
C ILE A 230 -32.34 -21.62 35.67
N ILE A 231 -33.24 -20.65 35.73
CA ILE A 231 -33.29 -19.56 34.78
C ILE A 231 -31.95 -18.84 34.93
N ILE A 232 -30.99 -19.13 34.05
CA ILE A 232 -29.82 -18.29 33.85
C ILE A 232 -30.32 -17.04 33.12
N ASN A 233 -31.10 -16.21 33.80
CA ASN A 233 -31.38 -14.85 33.36
C ASN A 233 -30.16 -14.01 33.74
N ASN A 234 -29.65 -13.25 32.76
CA ASN A 234 -28.61 -12.21 32.85
C ASN A 234 -27.13 -12.59 32.72
N ILE A 235 -26.76 -13.49 31.80
CA ILE A 235 -25.40 -13.42 31.22
C ILE A 235 -25.51 -13.52 29.70
N ILE A 236 -25.32 -12.36 29.04
CA ILE A 236 -25.23 -12.12 27.59
C ILE A 236 -26.57 -11.80 26.90
N ILE A 237 -27.03 -10.56 27.09
CA ILE A 237 -27.75 -9.84 26.04
C ILE A 237 -26.67 -9.20 25.15
N PRO A 238 -26.63 -9.44 23.83
CA PRO A 238 -25.75 -8.68 22.94
C PRO A 238 -26.10 -7.19 23.00
N SER A 239 -25.09 -6.33 23.14
CA SER A 239 -25.22 -4.87 23.33
C SER A 239 -25.94 -4.12 22.20
N ASP A 240 -26.28 -4.80 21.11
CA ASP A 240 -26.66 -4.16 19.85
C ASP A 240 -28.15 -4.35 19.51
N TYR A 241 -28.93 -4.96 20.40
CA TYR A 241 -30.36 -5.22 20.15
C TYR A 241 -31.27 -3.99 20.30
N GLU A 242 -30.74 -2.85 20.78
CA GLU A 242 -31.52 -1.60 20.94
C GLU A 242 -31.52 -0.69 19.69
N LYS A 243 -30.81 -1.04 18.61
CA LYS A 243 -30.71 -0.18 17.41
C LYS A 243 -31.41 -0.76 16.18
N ARG A 244 -32.68 -1.14 16.31
CA ARG A 244 -33.58 -1.30 15.16
C ARG A 244 -34.34 0.02 14.91
N PRO A 245 -34.29 0.62 13.71
CA PRO A 245 -35.21 1.69 13.37
C PRO A 245 -36.64 1.14 13.36
N ALA A 246 -37.54 1.83 14.06
CA ALA A 246 -38.94 1.45 14.19
C ALA A 246 -39.60 1.40 12.80
N VAL A 247 -40.04 0.20 12.41
CA VAL A 247 -41.00 0.02 11.31
C VAL A 247 -42.36 0.47 11.83
N ALA A 248 -42.98 1.40 11.11
CA ALA A 248 -44.28 1.98 11.44
C ALA A 248 -45.35 0.90 11.66
N GLN A 249 -45.83 0.81 12.89
CA GLN A 249 -47.06 0.10 13.24
C GLN A 249 -48.11 1.12 13.69
N ALA A 250 -49.34 0.87 13.25
CA ALA A 250 -50.54 1.68 13.42
C ALA A 250 -50.91 1.93 14.89
N PRO A 251 -51.76 2.93 15.20
CA PRO A 251 -51.87 3.50 16.53
C PRO A 251 -52.65 2.58 17.46
N VAL A 252 -51.98 2.12 18.52
CA VAL A 252 -52.61 1.51 19.70
C VAL A 252 -52.43 2.46 20.87
N GLN A 253 -53.50 2.53 21.64
CA GLN A 253 -53.86 3.55 22.63
C GLN A 253 -52.84 3.72 23.77
N ALA A 254 -52.83 4.93 24.32
CA ALA A 254 -51.99 5.41 25.40
C ALA A 254 -52.03 4.53 26.67
N ALA A 255 -50.85 4.17 27.19
CA ALA A 255 -50.68 3.74 28.58
C ALA A 255 -49.23 3.95 29.08
N ALA A 256 -49.14 4.63 30.24
CA ALA A 256 -48.11 4.60 31.28
C ALA A 256 -46.66 5.04 30.96
N VAL A 257 -46.35 6.24 31.46
CA VAL A 257 -45.01 6.76 31.75
C VAL A 257 -44.29 5.82 32.73
N ILE A 258 -43.22 5.17 32.30
CA ILE A 258 -42.32 4.40 33.17
C ILE A 258 -41.40 5.39 33.88
N GLN A 259 -41.60 5.58 35.18
CA GLN A 259 -40.64 6.27 36.04
C GLN A 259 -39.40 5.38 36.23
N PRO A 260 -38.18 5.93 36.22
CA PRO A 260 -36.99 5.17 36.59
C PRO A 260 -37.13 4.70 38.05
N LEU A 261 -37.03 3.40 38.27
CA LEU A 261 -36.97 2.79 39.60
C LEU A 261 -35.86 3.48 40.39
N ALA A 262 -36.26 4.27 41.38
CA ALA A 262 -35.36 4.86 42.35
C ALA A 262 -34.71 3.70 43.13
N MET A 263 -33.40 3.52 42.95
CA MET A 263 -32.61 2.62 43.79
C MET A 263 -32.85 3.00 45.25
N SER A 264 -33.13 2.01 46.08
CA SER A 264 -33.31 2.20 47.50
C SER A 264 -32.02 2.71 48.14
N GLU A 265 -32.11 3.46 49.25
CA GLU A 265 -30.91 3.99 49.93
C GLU A 265 -29.93 2.89 50.35
N GLY A 266 -30.43 1.68 50.63
CA GLY A 266 -29.59 0.50 50.90
C GLY A 266 -28.74 0.07 49.70
N GLU A 267 -29.33 0.02 48.51
CA GLU A 267 -28.61 -0.36 47.28
C GLU A 267 -27.53 0.65 46.88
N ARG A 268 -27.74 1.94 47.20
CA ARG A 268 -26.71 2.98 47.01
C ARG A 268 -25.55 2.79 47.98
N SER A 269 -25.82 2.50 49.25
CA SER A 269 -24.79 2.22 50.26
C SER A 269 -23.91 1.03 49.85
N ASP A 270 -24.54 -0.08 49.43
CA ASP A 270 -23.83 -1.29 49.03
C ASP A 270 -22.96 -1.06 47.77
N TYR A 271 -23.44 -0.23 46.84
CA TYR A 271 -22.68 0.13 45.64
C TYR A 271 -21.47 1.04 45.97
N GLU A 272 -21.62 1.98 46.90
CA GLU A 272 -20.52 2.83 47.37
C GLU A 272 -19.48 2.02 48.16
N GLU A 273 -19.91 1.08 49.00
CA GLU A 273 -19.03 0.18 49.73
C GLU A 273 -18.23 -0.75 48.79
N PHE A 274 -18.89 -1.24 47.72
CA PHE A 274 -18.22 -2.00 46.65
C PHE A 274 -17.16 -1.16 45.91
N LEU A 275 -17.45 0.11 45.61
CA LEU A 275 -16.49 1.02 44.98
C LEU A 275 -15.30 1.34 45.91
N ALA A 276 -15.54 1.49 47.21
CA ALA A 276 -14.49 1.70 48.21
C ALA A 276 -13.58 0.46 48.36
N TRP A 277 -14.16 -0.74 48.42
CA TRP A 277 -13.41 -2.01 48.44
C TRP A 277 -12.50 -2.16 47.21
N LYS A 278 -12.99 -1.80 46.02
CA LYS A 278 -12.23 -1.88 44.78
C LYS A 278 -11.04 -0.91 44.75
N LYS A 279 -11.20 0.31 45.30
CA LYS A 279 -10.09 1.27 45.47
C LYS A 279 -9.03 0.73 46.43
N GLN A 280 -9.42 0.18 47.57
CA GLN A 280 -8.48 -0.33 48.58
C GLN A 280 -7.63 -1.50 48.07
N ARG A 281 -8.19 -2.34 47.20
CA ARG A 281 -7.48 -3.48 46.62
C ARG A 281 -6.44 -3.09 45.57
N ASN A 282 -6.66 -2.00 44.83
CA ASN A 282 -5.69 -1.49 43.85
C ASN A 282 -4.47 -0.83 44.53
N THR A 283 -4.64 -0.26 45.72
CA THR A 283 -3.53 0.37 46.45
C THR A 283 -2.59 -0.66 47.09
N ARG A 284 -3.11 -1.84 47.51
CA ARG A 284 -2.29 -2.90 48.13
C ARG A 284 -1.34 -3.62 47.17
N MET A 285 -1.56 -3.58 45.86
CA MET A 285 -0.67 -4.27 44.90
C MET A 285 0.65 -3.53 44.62
N TYR A 286 0.83 -2.30 45.08
CA TYR A 286 2.03 -1.49 44.77
C TYR A 286 2.98 -1.28 45.95
N GLN A 287 2.68 -1.82 47.14
CA GLN A 287 3.43 -1.47 48.36
C GLN A 287 4.21 -2.63 48.99
N ASP A 288 4.23 -3.82 48.37
CA ASP A 288 4.80 -5.03 48.98
C ASP A 288 6.01 -5.60 48.24
N THR A 289 6.77 -4.76 47.54
CA THR A 289 8.06 -5.15 46.96
C THR A 289 9.16 -4.16 47.32
N PHE A 290 10.19 -4.69 47.96
CA PHE A 290 11.51 -4.13 48.29
C PHE A 290 11.67 -3.42 49.64
N GLU A 291 11.73 -4.21 50.71
CA GLU A 291 12.71 -3.92 51.78
C GLU A 291 14.07 -4.54 51.40
N PRO A 292 15.17 -3.76 51.38
CA PRO A 292 16.49 -4.30 51.13
C PRO A 292 17.03 -4.94 52.42
N ARG A 293 16.99 -6.28 52.49
CA ARG A 293 17.78 -7.03 53.46
C ARG A 293 19.26 -6.90 53.09
N SER A 294 20.04 -6.27 53.96
CA SER A 294 21.49 -6.15 53.87
C SER A 294 22.15 -7.49 54.17
N ASP A 295 22.27 -8.33 53.14
CA ASP A 295 23.03 -9.58 53.20
C ASP A 295 24.47 -9.30 52.76
N ALA A 296 25.31 -8.99 53.74
CA ALA A 296 26.76 -8.84 53.55
C ALA A 296 27.39 -10.22 53.35
N GLY A 297 27.92 -10.50 52.16
CA GLY A 297 28.92 -11.57 51.98
C GLY A 297 28.73 -12.58 50.84
N ARG A 298 27.87 -12.32 49.84
CA ARG A 298 27.86 -13.14 48.62
C ARG A 298 28.54 -12.42 47.46
N PRO A 299 29.48 -13.08 46.73
CA PRO A 299 30.06 -12.49 45.53
C PRO A 299 28.95 -12.25 44.52
N GLU A 300 28.73 -10.97 44.21
CA GLU A 300 27.80 -10.46 43.21
C GLU A 300 27.84 -11.32 41.93
N PRO A 301 26.75 -12.02 41.57
CA PRO A 301 26.66 -12.62 40.25
C PRO A 301 26.64 -11.46 39.27
N ARG A 302 27.74 -11.27 38.53
CA ARG A 302 27.85 -10.31 37.42
C ARG A 302 26.59 -10.41 36.57
N GLN A 303 25.65 -9.49 36.80
CA GLN A 303 24.45 -9.36 36.00
C GLN A 303 24.89 -8.81 34.65
N GLY A 304 25.39 -9.70 33.80
CA GLY A 304 25.57 -9.40 32.39
C GLY A 304 24.20 -9.06 31.85
N GLY A 305 24.00 -7.77 31.56
CA GLY A 305 22.70 -7.23 31.20
C GLY A 305 22.13 -7.94 29.98
N PHE A 306 20.83 -7.77 29.73
CA PHE A 306 20.17 -8.29 28.53
C PHE A 306 20.92 -7.91 27.22
N LYS A 307 21.65 -6.78 27.23
CA LYS A 307 22.55 -6.33 26.14
C LYS A 307 23.81 -7.18 25.91
N GLU A 308 24.32 -7.87 26.93
CA GLU A 308 25.50 -8.76 26.80
C GLU A 308 25.10 -10.21 26.44
N ARG A 309 23.88 -10.62 26.82
CA ARG A 309 23.34 -11.96 26.52
C ARG A 309 22.88 -12.13 25.08
N PHE A 310 22.49 -11.05 24.42
CA PHE A 310 22.31 -11.00 22.98
C PHE A 310 23.47 -10.22 22.41
N SER A 311 24.49 -10.91 21.93
CA SER A 311 25.66 -10.30 21.31
C SER A 311 25.23 -9.28 20.25
N GLU A 312 25.09 -8.00 20.63
CA GLU A 312 25.06 -6.88 19.69
C GLU A 312 26.41 -6.95 18.99
N ARG A 313 26.45 -7.70 17.89
CA ARG A 313 27.57 -7.72 16.97
C ARG A 313 27.78 -6.25 16.62
N GLN A 314 28.85 -5.67 17.17
CA GLN A 314 29.31 -4.32 16.86
C GLN A 314 29.06 -4.08 15.36
N PRO A 315 28.29 -3.03 14.98
CA PRO A 315 27.89 -2.83 13.60
C PRO A 315 29.16 -2.87 12.73
N ARG A 316 29.31 -3.94 11.96
CA ARG A 316 30.54 -4.18 11.21
C ARG A 316 30.68 -3.03 10.23
N LYS A 317 31.77 -2.27 10.35
CA LYS A 317 32.07 -1.10 9.49
C LYS A 317 32.23 -1.47 8.01
N SER A 318 32.37 -2.77 7.74
CA SER A 318 32.35 -3.39 6.43
C SER A 318 31.43 -4.60 6.40
N GLY A 319 30.85 -4.85 5.25
CA GLY A 319 29.94 -5.96 5.03
C GLY A 319 29.68 -6.16 3.54
N MET A 320 29.09 -7.30 3.22
CA MET A 320 28.61 -7.64 1.90
C MET A 320 27.14 -7.99 2.00
N TRP A 321 26.33 -7.42 1.11
CA TRP A 321 24.92 -7.76 0.94
C TRP A 321 24.73 -8.43 -0.40
N VAL A 322 23.90 -9.46 -0.42
CA VAL A 322 23.38 -10.02 -1.68
C VAL A 322 21.99 -9.45 -1.89
N ILE A 323 21.74 -8.87 -3.07
CA ILE A 323 20.55 -8.09 -3.35
C ILE A 323 19.89 -8.63 -4.63
N PRO A 324 18.99 -9.62 -4.55
CA PRO A 324 18.04 -9.86 -5.63
C PRO A 324 17.23 -8.59 -5.92
N MET A 325 17.10 -8.25 -7.19
CA MET A 325 16.40 -7.07 -7.69
C MET A 325 15.45 -7.42 -8.82
N VAL A 326 14.31 -6.75 -8.86
CA VAL A 326 13.37 -6.77 -9.98
C VAL A 326 12.95 -5.34 -10.29
N GLY A 327 12.66 -5.03 -11.54
CA GLY A 327 12.33 -3.68 -11.93
C GLY A 327 11.75 -3.55 -13.33
N VAL A 328 11.46 -2.31 -13.66
CA VAL A 328 11.00 -1.87 -14.98
C VAL A 328 11.98 -0.85 -15.54
N HIS A 329 12.11 -0.82 -16.86
CA HIS A 329 12.94 0.14 -17.55
C HIS A 329 12.26 0.69 -18.79
N ALA A 330 12.69 1.88 -19.20
CA ALA A 330 12.34 2.54 -20.44
C ALA A 330 13.63 2.94 -21.16
N SER A 331 13.70 2.73 -22.46
CA SER A 331 14.88 2.97 -23.28
C SER A 331 14.54 3.72 -24.57
N ASP A 332 15.49 4.49 -25.09
CA ASP A 332 15.34 5.35 -26.28
C ASP A 332 14.13 6.29 -26.23
N PHE A 333 13.79 6.79 -25.03
CA PHE A 333 12.65 7.69 -24.83
C PHE A 333 12.85 9.03 -25.55
N LYS A 334 12.08 9.26 -26.62
CA LYS A 334 11.92 10.56 -27.27
C LYS A 334 10.47 10.99 -27.09
N ALA A 335 10.26 11.93 -26.17
CA ALA A 335 8.97 12.59 -26.03
C ALA A 335 8.99 13.87 -26.86
N ASP A 336 8.21 13.89 -27.93
CA ASP A 336 7.88 15.15 -28.60
C ASP A 336 6.56 15.68 -28.04
N PHE A 337 6.68 16.56 -27.04
CA PHE A 337 5.53 17.15 -26.37
C PHE A 337 4.68 18.05 -27.28
N SER A 338 5.15 18.35 -28.50
CA SER A 338 4.38 19.12 -29.49
C SER A 338 3.32 18.27 -30.21
N ASN A 339 3.60 16.98 -30.41
CA ASN A 339 2.73 16.06 -31.18
C ASN A 339 2.10 14.95 -30.32
N ASN A 340 2.33 14.96 -29.00
CA ASN A 340 1.84 13.94 -28.08
C ASN A 340 2.30 12.50 -28.46
N GLU A 341 3.41 12.40 -29.20
CA GLU A 341 4.00 11.15 -29.66
C GLU A 341 5.19 10.82 -28.77
N ALA A 342 5.13 9.65 -28.13
CA ALA A 342 6.19 9.13 -27.28
C ALA A 342 6.69 7.82 -27.87
N ASP A 343 7.86 7.88 -28.51
CA ASP A 343 8.56 6.67 -28.93
C ASP A 343 9.52 6.23 -27.82
N GLY A 344 9.50 4.95 -27.51
CA GLY A 344 10.29 4.34 -26.45
C GLY A 344 10.10 2.84 -26.42
N ARG A 345 11.04 2.15 -25.79
CA ARG A 345 10.97 0.72 -25.51
C ARG A 345 10.91 0.51 -24.01
N THR A 346 9.86 -0.13 -23.53
CA THR A 346 9.77 -0.50 -22.10
C THR A 346 10.09 -1.96 -21.92
N GLY A 347 10.33 -2.33 -20.67
CA GLY A 347 10.64 -3.70 -20.34
C GLY A 347 10.71 -3.92 -18.84
N TRP A 348 11.03 -5.15 -18.50
CA TRP A 348 11.32 -5.54 -17.13
C TRP A 348 12.72 -6.11 -17.03
N ASN A 349 13.29 -6.02 -15.84
CA ASN A 349 14.60 -6.58 -15.55
C ASN A 349 14.58 -7.31 -14.22
N ALA A 350 15.36 -8.37 -14.12
CA ALA A 350 15.61 -9.10 -12.89
C ALA A 350 17.09 -9.39 -12.76
N GLY A 351 17.65 -9.27 -11.56
CA GLY A 351 19.09 -9.38 -11.38
C GLY A 351 19.50 -9.61 -9.95
N LEU A 352 20.81 -9.75 -9.77
CA LEU A 352 21.42 -9.94 -8.47
C LEU A 352 22.64 -9.05 -8.35
N ASP A 353 22.65 -8.24 -7.29
CA ASP A 353 23.71 -7.30 -6.98
C ASP A 353 24.45 -7.71 -5.71
N PHE A 354 25.78 -7.60 -5.73
CA PHE A 354 26.63 -7.83 -4.57
C PHE A 354 27.14 -6.48 -4.08
N ARG A 355 26.64 -6.00 -2.94
CA ARG A 355 27.03 -4.68 -2.40
C ARG A 355 28.06 -4.85 -1.30
N MET A 356 29.32 -4.57 -1.62
CA MET A 356 30.42 -4.52 -0.66
C MET A 356 30.57 -3.09 -0.16
N HIS A 357 30.31 -2.84 1.12
CA HIS A 357 30.39 -1.50 1.70
C HIS A 357 31.54 -1.38 2.70
N THR A 358 32.16 -0.20 2.73
CA THR A 358 33.11 0.22 3.76
C THR A 358 32.77 1.63 4.20
N ARG A 359 32.33 1.78 5.46
CA ARG A 359 31.83 3.05 6.01
C ARG A 359 30.71 3.64 5.13
N ARG A 360 30.94 4.78 4.47
CA ARG A 360 29.97 5.46 3.61
C ARG A 360 30.08 5.05 2.14
N PHE A 361 31.16 4.39 1.75
CA PHE A 361 31.39 4.00 0.36
C PHE A 361 30.95 2.57 0.14
N PHE A 362 30.51 2.26 -1.08
CA PHE A 362 30.25 0.89 -1.48
C PHE A 362 30.60 0.67 -2.95
N VAL A 363 30.90 -0.59 -3.26
CA VAL A 363 31.05 -1.12 -4.61
C VAL A 363 29.92 -2.12 -4.82
N GLN A 364 29.30 -2.07 -5.99
CA GLN A 364 28.14 -2.88 -6.34
C GLN A 364 28.29 -3.45 -7.75
N PRO A 365 29.04 -4.55 -7.92
CA PRO A 365 28.91 -5.41 -9.10
C PRO A 365 27.55 -6.11 -9.10
N GLY A 366 27.04 -6.39 -10.30
CA GLY A 366 25.79 -7.09 -10.46
C GLY A 366 25.67 -7.83 -11.79
N VAL A 367 24.65 -8.66 -11.90
CA VAL A 367 24.26 -9.34 -13.14
C VAL A 367 22.74 -9.27 -13.27
N HIS A 368 22.25 -8.74 -14.39
CA HIS A 368 20.84 -8.46 -14.64
C HIS A 368 20.42 -9.04 -15.97
N TYR A 369 19.32 -9.78 -15.98
CA TYR A 369 18.57 -10.12 -17.17
C TYR A 369 17.61 -8.98 -17.52
N PHE A 370 17.62 -8.54 -18.77
CA PHE A 370 16.75 -7.52 -19.32
C PHE A 370 15.87 -8.13 -20.41
N ASN A 371 14.59 -7.78 -20.35
CA ASN A 371 13.62 -8.11 -21.37
C ASN A 371 12.92 -6.81 -21.80
N SER A 372 13.17 -6.38 -23.04
CA SER A 372 12.63 -5.12 -23.59
C SER A 372 11.70 -5.42 -24.77
N SER A 373 10.50 -4.83 -24.78
CA SER A 373 9.58 -4.87 -25.91
C SER A 373 9.94 -3.83 -26.98
N LEU A 374 9.61 -4.13 -28.23
CA LEU A 374 9.83 -3.26 -29.37
C LEU A 374 8.55 -2.45 -29.69
N ARG A 375 8.63 -1.13 -29.46
CA ARG A 375 7.69 -0.05 -29.81
C ARG A 375 6.45 0.16 -28.92
N PHE A 376 6.29 1.42 -28.49
CA PHE A 376 4.98 2.07 -28.45
C PHE A 376 4.71 2.67 -29.82
N THR A 377 3.62 2.28 -30.47
CA THR A 377 3.05 3.10 -31.54
C THR A 377 1.61 3.40 -31.14
N ASP A 378 1.33 4.70 -31.06
CA ASP A 378 0.03 5.38 -30.93
C ASP A 378 -0.70 5.52 -29.58
N SER A 379 -0.59 6.76 -29.06
CA SER A 379 -1.65 7.74 -28.75
C SER A 379 -2.91 7.40 -27.95
N ASP A 380 -3.08 6.17 -27.45
CA ASP A 380 -4.16 5.93 -26.49
C ASP A 380 -3.85 4.76 -25.53
N SER A 381 -4.17 4.95 -24.25
CA SER A 381 -4.13 3.95 -23.17
C SER A 381 -2.77 3.55 -22.57
N LEU A 382 -2.36 4.29 -21.52
CA LEU A 382 -1.53 3.77 -20.41
C LEU A 382 -2.13 2.52 -19.72
N SER A 383 -3.41 2.22 -19.97
CA SER A 383 -4.14 1.04 -19.51
C SER A 383 -3.93 -0.22 -20.36
N THR A 384 -3.31 -0.11 -21.53
CA THR A 384 -3.14 -1.22 -22.48
C THR A 384 -1.72 -1.29 -23.01
N ALA A 385 -0.73 -0.98 -22.15
CA ALA A 385 0.67 -1.16 -22.51
C ALA A 385 0.93 -2.66 -22.76
N PRO A 386 1.33 -3.08 -23.97
CA PRO A 386 1.72 -4.46 -24.24
C PRO A 386 3.10 -4.70 -23.63
N LEU A 387 3.18 -4.72 -22.30
CA LEU A 387 4.36 -5.22 -21.58
C LEU A 387 4.63 -6.68 -21.95
N LEU A 388 3.62 -7.37 -22.48
CA LEU A 388 3.65 -8.80 -22.75
C LEU A 388 3.55 -9.22 -24.23
N ASP A 389 3.37 -8.30 -25.18
CA ASP A 389 3.15 -8.66 -26.58
C ASP A 389 4.09 -7.91 -27.53
N GLY A 390 4.52 -8.57 -28.61
CA GLY A 390 5.52 -8.08 -29.57
C GLY A 390 6.94 -8.66 -29.42
N PRO A 391 7.79 -8.50 -30.45
CA PRO A 391 9.14 -9.06 -30.46
C PRO A 391 10.01 -8.46 -29.35
N ARG A 392 10.79 -9.32 -28.67
CA ARG A 392 11.58 -8.94 -27.51
C ARG A 392 13.07 -9.08 -27.74
N ILE A 393 13.80 -8.22 -27.05
CA ILE A 393 15.26 -8.31 -26.94
C ILE A 393 15.59 -8.79 -25.53
N HIS A 394 16.29 -9.92 -25.47
CA HIS A 394 16.82 -10.50 -24.25
C HIS A 394 18.30 -10.15 -24.13
N SER A 395 18.66 -9.44 -23.07
CA SER A 395 20.05 -9.06 -22.84
C SER A 395 20.50 -9.35 -21.41
N LEU A 396 21.79 -9.67 -21.28
CA LEU A 396 22.49 -9.82 -20.01
C LEU A 396 23.31 -8.56 -19.77
N LYS A 397 23.05 -7.87 -18.67
CA LYS A 397 23.73 -6.65 -18.27
C LYS A 397 24.54 -6.86 -17.01
N VAL A 398 25.79 -6.42 -17.03
CA VAL A 398 26.75 -6.50 -15.93
C VAL A 398 27.11 -5.07 -15.50
N PRO A 399 26.39 -4.50 -14.51
CA PRO A 399 26.77 -3.22 -13.92
C PRO A 399 27.93 -3.37 -12.92
N LEU A 400 28.81 -2.37 -12.90
CA LEU A 400 29.82 -2.18 -11.86
C LEU A 400 29.72 -0.74 -11.34
N LEU A 401 29.08 -0.57 -10.19
CA LEU A 401 28.77 0.74 -9.61
C LEU A 401 29.62 1.04 -8.38
N LEU A 402 30.00 2.30 -8.22
CA LEU A 402 30.56 2.87 -7.00
C LEU A 402 29.56 3.83 -6.40
N GLY A 403 29.33 3.77 -5.09
CA GLY A 403 28.34 4.62 -4.45
C GLY A 403 28.73 5.15 -3.08
N LEU A 404 27.97 6.14 -2.65
CA LEU A 404 28.14 6.86 -1.40
C LEU A 404 26.79 6.98 -0.67
N TYR A 405 26.77 6.59 0.59
CA TYR A 405 25.68 6.86 1.52
C TYR A 405 25.74 8.32 1.98
N LEU A 406 24.69 9.10 1.69
CA LEU A 406 24.59 10.49 2.13
C LEU A 406 24.10 10.61 3.59
N THR A 407 23.33 9.62 4.05
CA THR A 407 22.83 9.56 5.42
C THR A 407 23.94 9.09 6.37
N LYS A 408 24.21 9.85 7.44
CA LYS A 408 25.25 9.54 8.45
C LYS A 408 24.83 8.50 9.50
N ALA A 409 23.57 8.07 9.50
CA ALA A 409 23.05 7.14 10.49
C ALA A 409 23.57 5.72 10.22
N ASN A 410 24.71 5.36 10.82
CA ASN A 410 25.27 4.01 10.76
C ASN A 410 24.33 2.92 11.34
N SER A 411 23.24 3.32 12.01
CA SER A 411 22.22 2.45 12.61
C SER A 411 20.78 2.81 12.19
N GLY A 412 20.60 3.65 11.16
CA GLY A 412 19.27 4.07 10.72
C GLY A 412 18.55 3.00 9.90
N PHE A 413 17.24 2.85 10.13
CA PHE A 413 16.34 2.08 9.25
C PHE A 413 16.29 2.66 7.84
N PHE A 414 16.48 3.98 7.71
CA PHE A 414 16.47 4.71 6.45
C PHE A 414 17.89 5.07 5.99
N LYS A 415 18.22 4.78 4.72
CA LYS A 415 19.46 5.25 4.09
C LYS A 415 19.21 5.80 2.70
N PHE A 416 19.86 6.92 2.39
CA PHE A 416 19.89 7.47 1.04
C PHE A 416 21.28 7.32 0.45
N ASN A 417 21.37 6.83 -0.78
CA ASN A 417 22.62 6.64 -1.50
C ASN A 417 22.57 7.24 -2.91
N ILE A 418 23.75 7.63 -3.38
CA ILE A 418 24.00 7.97 -4.78
C ILE A 418 25.05 6.99 -5.30
N LYS A 419 24.91 6.55 -6.56
CA LYS A 419 25.82 5.59 -7.18
C LYS A 419 26.07 5.92 -8.64
N GLY A 420 27.24 5.59 -9.14
CA GLY A 420 27.60 5.73 -10.53
C GLY A 420 28.71 4.78 -10.93
N GLY A 421 28.76 4.39 -12.20
CA GLY A 421 29.75 3.45 -12.70
C GLY A 421 29.56 3.07 -14.16
N ALA A 422 30.14 1.95 -14.54
CA ALA A 422 30.08 1.43 -15.90
C ALA A 422 29.11 0.24 -15.99
N THR A 423 28.59 0.01 -17.18
CA THR A 423 27.70 -1.12 -17.47
C THR A 423 28.15 -1.75 -18.79
N GLY A 424 28.24 -3.08 -18.79
CA GLY A 424 28.37 -3.87 -20.02
C GLY A 424 27.05 -4.57 -20.30
N ASN A 425 26.65 -4.66 -21.55
CA ASN A 425 25.41 -5.31 -21.98
C ASN A 425 25.73 -6.27 -23.13
N TYR A 426 25.23 -7.49 -23.02
CA TYR A 426 25.40 -8.56 -23.98
C TYR A 426 24.04 -9.05 -24.46
N VAL A 427 23.76 -8.97 -25.76
CA VAL A 427 22.48 -9.39 -26.32
C VAL A 427 22.50 -10.91 -26.52
N ILE A 428 21.64 -11.63 -25.79
CA ILE A 428 21.59 -13.10 -25.83
C ILE A 428 20.72 -13.57 -26.98
N ALA A 429 19.50 -13.02 -27.06
CA ALA A 429 18.49 -13.47 -28.01
C ALA A 429 17.59 -12.31 -28.43
N VAL A 430 17.06 -12.44 -29.65
CA VAL A 430 16.07 -11.56 -30.24
C VAL A 430 14.98 -12.47 -30.79
N ASP A 431 13.73 -12.26 -30.41
CA ASP A 431 12.63 -13.06 -30.92
C ASP A 431 12.48 -12.83 -32.42
N LYS A 432 12.39 -13.93 -33.19
CA LYS A 432 12.23 -13.87 -34.65
C LYS A 432 10.82 -13.40 -34.99
N ASP A 433 10.73 -12.27 -35.67
CA ASP A 433 9.48 -11.83 -36.30
C ASP A 433 9.56 -12.06 -37.82
N ASN A 434 8.41 -12.23 -38.49
CA ASN A 434 8.29 -12.46 -39.93
C ASN A 434 8.74 -11.26 -40.80
N GLN A 435 9.25 -10.19 -40.18
CA GLN A 435 9.81 -9.02 -40.87
C GLN A 435 11.33 -9.00 -40.72
N SER A 436 12.03 -9.21 -41.84
CA SER A 436 13.49 -9.34 -42.01
C SER A 436 14.36 -8.13 -41.63
N ARG A 437 13.84 -7.19 -40.83
CA ARG A 437 14.58 -6.02 -40.34
C ARG A 437 15.21 -6.22 -38.94
N PHE A 438 14.92 -7.33 -38.27
CA PHE A 438 15.32 -7.58 -36.88
C PHE A 438 16.04 -8.93 -36.70
N ASP A 439 17.00 -9.24 -37.56
CA ASP A 439 17.92 -10.34 -37.33
C ASP A 439 19.02 -9.95 -36.34
N LYS A 440 19.47 -10.94 -35.55
CA LYS A 440 20.59 -10.82 -34.59
C LYS A 440 21.84 -10.19 -35.23
N ASP A 441 21.98 -10.35 -36.54
CA ASP A 441 23.09 -9.85 -37.34
C ASP A 441 23.17 -8.30 -37.38
N ASN A 442 22.08 -7.58 -37.12
CA ASN A 442 22.03 -6.10 -37.16
C ASN A 442 22.16 -5.43 -35.79
N ILE A 443 22.11 -6.19 -34.69
CA ILE A 443 22.25 -5.70 -33.32
C ILE A 443 23.69 -5.95 -32.86
N GLU A 444 24.28 -4.96 -32.18
CA GLU A 444 25.61 -5.15 -31.60
C GLU A 444 25.51 -6.14 -30.43
N GLU A 445 26.27 -7.24 -30.50
CA GLU A 445 26.23 -8.26 -29.46
C GLU A 445 26.74 -7.73 -28.12
N PHE A 446 27.67 -6.76 -28.14
CA PHE A 446 28.26 -6.16 -26.96
C PHE A 446 28.18 -4.64 -26.99
N SER A 447 27.58 -4.04 -25.96
CA SER A 447 27.52 -2.60 -25.79
C SER A 447 27.93 -2.18 -24.39
N TYR A 448 28.48 -0.98 -24.23
CA TYR A 448 28.86 -0.45 -22.92
C TYR A 448 28.36 0.98 -22.71
N GLY A 449 28.16 1.33 -21.45
CA GLY A 449 27.60 2.61 -21.03
C GLY A 449 28.04 3.05 -19.64
N LEU A 450 27.73 4.30 -19.31
CA LEU A 450 27.85 4.82 -17.95
C LEU A 450 26.48 4.82 -17.29
N ALA A 451 26.40 4.47 -16.02
CA ALA A 451 25.17 4.55 -15.26
C ALA A 451 25.34 5.45 -14.04
N GLY A 452 24.30 6.21 -13.73
CA GLY A 452 24.17 7.02 -12.52
C GLY A 452 22.80 6.80 -11.90
N GLY A 453 22.71 6.77 -10.58
CA GLY A 453 21.45 6.53 -9.90
C GLY A 453 21.43 6.95 -8.44
N ILE A 454 20.23 6.99 -7.91
CA ILE A 454 19.93 7.23 -6.51
C ILE A 454 19.21 6.02 -5.94
N GLY A 455 19.41 5.76 -4.66
CA GLY A 455 18.80 4.64 -3.97
C GLY A 455 18.31 5.03 -2.59
N ILE A 456 17.14 4.50 -2.23
CA ILE A 456 16.54 4.63 -0.91
C ILE A 456 16.44 3.24 -0.30
N GLU A 457 16.98 3.06 0.90
CA GLU A 457 16.94 1.80 1.63
C GLU A 457 16.10 1.93 2.90
N PHE A 458 15.24 0.94 3.14
CA PHE A 458 14.38 0.80 4.31
C PHE A 458 14.62 -0.57 4.96
N GLY A 459 15.57 -0.63 5.89
CA GLY A 459 15.95 -1.88 6.56
C GLY A 459 16.53 -2.88 5.56
N ILE A 460 15.73 -3.90 5.20
CA ILE A 460 16.06 -4.94 4.22
C ILE A 460 15.63 -4.60 2.78
N LEU A 461 14.71 -3.65 2.59
CA LEU A 461 14.22 -3.27 1.26
C LEU A 461 15.08 -2.15 0.66
N THR A 462 15.29 -2.16 -0.65
CA THR A 462 15.94 -1.07 -1.42
C THR A 462 15.12 -0.71 -2.64
N ILE A 463 15.00 0.58 -2.92
CA ILE A 463 14.34 1.13 -4.11
C ILE A 463 15.37 2.01 -4.81
N ASP A 464 15.72 1.66 -6.05
CA ASP A 464 16.76 2.33 -6.81
C ASP A 464 16.19 2.89 -8.11
N LEU A 465 16.53 4.14 -8.42
CA LEU A 465 16.25 4.82 -9.69
C LEU A 465 17.59 5.10 -10.37
N SER A 466 17.80 4.62 -11.61
CA SER A 466 19.06 4.78 -12.33
C SER A 466 18.86 5.15 -13.79
N HIS A 467 19.71 6.03 -14.32
CA HIS A 467 19.83 6.38 -15.73
C HIS A 467 21.16 5.85 -16.26
N GLU A 468 21.11 5.11 -17.35
CA GLU A 468 22.25 4.64 -18.12
C GLU A 468 22.37 5.40 -19.44
N TRP A 469 23.56 5.94 -19.70
CA TRP A 469 23.96 6.59 -20.95
C TRP A 469 24.80 5.62 -21.78
N GLY A 470 24.27 5.20 -22.93
CA GLY A 470 24.98 4.35 -23.89
C GLY A 470 26.18 5.09 -24.48
N MET A 471 27.37 4.51 -24.36
CA MET A 471 28.60 5.07 -24.93
C MET A 471 28.97 4.43 -26.27
N SER A 472 28.63 3.16 -26.46
CA SER A 472 28.80 2.45 -27.73
C SER A 472 27.53 2.54 -28.59
N ARG A 473 27.68 2.24 -29.88
CA ARG A 473 26.55 2.08 -30.79
C ARG A 473 25.79 0.82 -30.40
N PHE A 474 24.47 0.88 -30.47
CA PHE A 474 23.58 -0.27 -30.21
C PHE A 474 23.16 -0.98 -31.50
N ILE A 475 23.18 -0.25 -32.63
CA ILE A 475 22.85 -0.74 -33.97
C ILE A 475 24.08 -0.48 -34.85
N LYS A 476 24.55 -1.49 -35.60
CA LYS A 476 25.80 -1.44 -36.38
C LYS A 476 25.86 -0.26 -37.37
N ASP A 477 24.71 0.10 -37.94
CA ASP A 477 24.60 1.12 -39.00
C ASP A 477 24.00 2.47 -38.55
N SER A 478 23.86 2.71 -37.24
CA SER A 478 23.41 4.01 -36.74
C SER A 478 24.28 4.52 -35.60
N ASN A 479 24.43 5.84 -35.50
CA ASN A 479 25.07 6.48 -34.35
C ASN A 479 24.11 6.61 -33.15
N SER A 480 23.05 5.77 -33.11
CA SER A 480 22.06 5.79 -32.04
C SER A 480 22.66 5.20 -30.75
N LYS A 481 22.70 6.03 -29.72
CA LYS A 481 23.13 5.67 -28.37
C LYS A 481 21.89 5.31 -27.56
N ASN A 482 21.91 4.12 -26.96
CA ASN A 482 20.81 3.66 -26.14
C ASN A 482 20.89 4.29 -24.75
N ASN A 483 19.88 5.07 -24.36
CA ASN A 483 19.75 5.57 -22.99
C ASN A 483 18.63 4.81 -22.29
N VAL A 484 18.89 4.36 -21.06
CA VAL A 484 17.95 3.52 -20.29
C VAL A 484 17.65 4.16 -18.93
N LEU A 485 16.39 4.46 -18.66
CA LEU A 485 15.90 4.81 -17.34
C LEU A 485 15.32 3.57 -16.68
N ARG A 486 15.67 3.31 -15.41
CA ARG A 486 15.27 2.10 -14.69
C ARG A 486 14.85 2.40 -13.27
N ALA A 487 13.74 1.79 -12.86
CA ALA A 487 13.26 1.76 -11.49
C ALA A 487 13.22 0.30 -10.99
N THR A 488 13.92 0.03 -9.89
CA THR A 488 14.08 -1.34 -9.36
C THR A 488 13.81 -1.39 -7.86
N VAL A 489 13.23 -2.51 -7.42
CA VAL A 489 13.06 -2.87 -6.02
C VAL A 489 13.92 -4.10 -5.73
N GLY A 490 14.62 -4.10 -4.60
CA GLY A 490 15.49 -5.20 -4.20
C GLY A 490 15.41 -5.52 -2.71
N PHE A 491 15.89 -6.70 -2.35
CA PHE A 491 15.87 -7.20 -0.98
C PHE A 491 17.28 -7.57 -0.52
N LYS A 492 17.75 -7.03 0.60
CA LYS A 492 19.09 -7.25 1.15
C LYS A 492 19.09 -8.50 2.03
N LEU A 493 19.93 -9.46 1.66
CA LEU A 493 20.17 -10.71 2.37
C LEU A 493 21.49 -10.68 3.14
#